data_AF-A0A3B9WAH2-F1
#
_entry.id   AF-A0A3B9WAH2-F1
#
_cell.length_a   1.000
_cell.length_b   1.000
_cell.length_c   1.000
_cell.angle_alpha   90.00
_cell.angle_beta   90.00
_cell.angle_gamma   90.00
#
_symmetry.space_group_name_H-M   'P 1'
#
loop_
_entity.id
_entity.type
_entity.pdbx_description
1 polymer ?
#
loop_
_entity_poly.entity_id
_entity_poly.type
_entity_poly.pdbx_seq_one_letter_code
_entity_poly.pdbx_strand_id
1 'polypeptide(L)'
;GTSRETVETAMELARSIGKAPVELKKEVPGFVANRLLGALRSEALKLYEDGVADYKDIDVAAKTALNHPMGPFELMDMVGIDVVYLIRLAEYEQTGDPASLPAESVKEKYEAGDYGRKTGHGWYDYE
;
A
#
# COMPACT_ATOMS: atom_id res chain seq x y z
N GLY A 1 2.61 -11.70 26.44
CA GLY A 1 2.74 -12.00 25.00
C GLY A 1 1.86 -13.18 24.66
N THR A 2 1.49 -13.34 23.39
CA THR A 2 0.67 -14.47 22.89
C THR A 2 1.41 -15.79 23.10
N SER A 3 0.73 -16.82 23.60
CA SER A 3 1.34 -18.13 23.86
C SER A 3 1.57 -18.91 22.56
N ARG A 4 2.51 -19.87 22.57
CA ARG A 4 2.75 -20.74 21.42
C ARG A 4 1.53 -21.57 21.03
N GLU A 5 0.80 -22.08 22.01
CA GLU A 5 -0.45 -22.83 21.82
C GLU A 5 -1.52 -21.98 21.12
N THR A 6 -1.68 -20.71 21.51
CA THR A 6 -2.62 -19.79 20.85
C THR A 6 -2.20 -19.53 19.40
N VAL A 7 -0.90 -19.35 19.13
CA VAL A 7 -0.39 -19.17 17.76
C VAL A 7 -0.68 -20.42 16.92
N GLU A 8 -0.36 -21.60 17.41
CA GLU A 8 -0.58 -22.86 16.69
C GLU A 8 -2.06 -23.10 16.39
N THR A 9 -2.93 -22.89 17.38
CA THR A 9 -4.39 -23.00 17.21
C THR A 9 -4.91 -22.06 16.13
N ALA A 10 -4.47 -20.79 16.13
CA ALA A 10 -4.88 -19.81 15.13
C ALA A 10 -4.36 -20.16 13.73
N MET A 11 -3.13 -20.67 13.63
CA MET A 11 -2.52 -21.12 12.36
C MET A 11 -3.28 -22.32 11.79
N GLU A 12 -3.66 -23.29 12.61
CA GLU A 12 -4.45 -24.45 12.19
C GLU A 12 -5.85 -24.06 11.73
N LEU A 13 -6.52 -23.17 12.47
CA LEU A 13 -7.82 -22.62 12.07
C LEU A 13 -7.74 -21.92 10.71
N ALA A 14 -6.73 -21.08 10.47
CA ALA A 14 -6.56 -20.41 9.19
C ALA A 14 -6.35 -21.41 8.04
N ARG A 15 -5.56 -22.46 8.26
CA ARG A 15 -5.35 -23.53 7.26
C ARG A 15 -6.63 -24.32 7.01
N SER A 16 -7.44 -24.61 8.03
CA SER A 16 -8.67 -25.42 7.89
C SER A 16 -9.73 -24.73 7.02
N ILE A 17 -9.73 -23.39 6.96
CA ILE A 17 -10.58 -22.58 6.07
C ILE A 17 -9.90 -22.23 4.73
N GLY A 18 -8.81 -22.91 4.36
CA GLY A 18 -8.13 -22.76 3.07
C GLY A 18 -7.27 -21.50 2.94
N LYS A 19 -6.88 -20.86 4.04
CA LYS A 19 -5.94 -19.73 4.02
C LYS A 19 -4.50 -20.21 4.23
N ALA A 20 -3.54 -19.40 3.77
CA ALA A 20 -2.11 -19.61 4.00
C ALA A 20 -1.64 -18.60 5.07
N PRO A 21 -1.68 -18.96 6.37
CA PRO A 21 -1.30 -18.03 7.42
C PRO A 21 0.22 -17.81 7.48
N VAL A 22 0.63 -16.60 7.84
CA VAL A 22 2.03 -16.19 8.02
C VAL A 22 2.25 -15.84 9.49
N GLU A 23 3.13 -16.58 10.16
CA GLU A 23 3.48 -16.29 11.55
C GLU A 23 4.47 -15.13 11.63
N LEU A 24 4.12 -14.08 12.38
CA LEU A 24 5.03 -12.99 12.68
C LEU A 24 5.88 -13.34 13.91
N LYS A 25 7.19 -13.47 13.72
CA LYS A 25 8.15 -13.68 14.83
C LYS A 25 8.28 -12.46 15.75
N LYS A 26 7.99 -11.26 15.21
CA LYS A 26 8.03 -9.98 15.92
C LYS A 26 6.95 -9.07 15.35
N GLU A 27 6.27 -8.36 16.23
CA GLU A 27 5.26 -7.37 15.84
C GLU A 27 5.91 -6.18 15.12
N VAL A 28 5.24 -5.71 14.07
CA VAL A 28 5.66 -4.58 13.26
C VAL A 28 4.41 -3.85 12.73
N PRO A 29 4.38 -2.50 12.74
CA PRO A 29 3.32 -1.75 12.09
C PRO A 29 3.13 -2.18 10.64
N GLY A 30 1.87 -2.41 10.23
CA GLY A 30 1.51 -2.88 8.89
C GLY A 30 1.78 -4.37 8.61
N PHE A 31 2.26 -5.13 9.59
CA PHE A 31 2.61 -6.54 9.41
C PHE A 31 3.57 -6.76 8.21
N VAL A 32 3.62 -7.97 7.66
CA VAL A 32 4.55 -8.29 6.55
C VAL A 32 4.03 -7.72 5.23
N ALA A 33 2.79 -8.02 4.87
CA ALA A 33 2.25 -7.70 3.54
C ALA A 33 2.10 -6.20 3.30
N ASN A 34 1.52 -5.44 4.25
CA ASN A 34 1.32 -4.00 4.03
C ASN A 34 2.64 -3.24 4.09
N ARG A 35 3.65 -3.73 4.83
CA ARG A 35 4.99 -3.13 4.83
C ARG A 35 5.71 -3.32 3.48
N LEU A 36 5.61 -4.52 2.88
CA LEU A 36 6.14 -4.77 1.53
C LEU A 36 5.43 -3.89 0.49
N LEU A 37 4.10 -3.83 0.55
CA LEU A 37 3.30 -2.98 -0.34
C LEU A 37 3.62 -1.49 -0.15
N GLY A 38 3.78 -1.05 1.10
CA GLY A 38 4.17 0.32 1.42
C GLY A 38 5.53 0.70 0.83
N ALA A 39 6.52 -0.19 0.89
CA ALA A 39 7.84 0.04 0.30
C ALA A 39 7.76 0.19 -1.23
N LEU A 40 7.03 -0.71 -1.91
CA LEU A 40 6.81 -0.61 -3.35
C LEU A 40 6.13 0.71 -3.74
N ARG A 41 5.08 1.09 -3.00
CA ARG A 41 4.35 2.34 -3.23
C ARG A 41 5.24 3.56 -3.04
N SER A 42 6.00 3.61 -1.94
CA SER A 42 6.88 4.74 -1.66
C SER A 42 7.94 4.93 -2.75
N GLU A 43 8.53 3.84 -3.25
CA GLU A 43 9.48 3.91 -4.36
C GLU A 43 8.81 4.35 -5.67
N ALA A 44 7.62 3.83 -5.97
CA ALA A 44 6.86 4.22 -7.16
C ALA A 44 6.49 5.71 -7.17
N LEU A 45 6.01 6.23 -6.04
CA LEU A 45 5.71 7.66 -5.88
C LEU A 45 6.96 8.52 -6.05
N LYS A 46 8.09 8.09 -5.49
CA LYS A 46 9.35 8.81 -5.64
C LYS A 46 9.82 8.86 -7.10
N LEU A 47 9.77 7.74 -7.83
CA LEU A 47 10.12 7.72 -9.25
C LEU A 47 9.26 8.68 -10.08
N TYR A 48 7.97 8.78 -9.73
CA TYR A 48 7.06 9.71 -10.38
C TYR A 48 7.36 11.17 -10.03
N GLU A 49 7.52 11.50 -8.75
CA GLU A 49 7.77 12.87 -8.28
C GLU A 49 9.16 13.40 -8.68
N ASP A 50 10.17 12.53 -8.77
CA ASP A 50 11.50 12.87 -9.29
C ASP A 50 11.50 13.00 -10.84
N GLY A 51 10.36 12.76 -11.50
CA GLY A 51 10.22 12.87 -12.96
C GLY A 51 10.97 11.81 -13.76
N VAL A 52 11.29 10.66 -13.13
CA VAL A 52 12.05 9.57 -13.77
C VAL A 52 11.18 8.83 -14.79
N ALA A 53 9.90 8.64 -14.49
CA ALA A 53 8.92 8.01 -15.38
C ALA A 53 7.49 8.44 -15.01
N ASP A 54 6.58 8.40 -15.99
CA ASP A 54 5.15 8.61 -15.73
C ASP A 54 4.56 7.40 -14.97
N TYR A 55 3.48 7.62 -14.22
CA TYR A 55 2.83 6.59 -13.40
C TYR A 55 2.41 5.36 -14.23
N LYS A 56 2.01 5.57 -15.49
CA LYS A 56 1.65 4.50 -16.43
C LYS A 56 2.83 3.58 -16.75
N ASP A 57 4.01 4.17 -17.00
CA ASP A 57 5.21 3.41 -17.33
C ASP A 57 5.75 2.66 -16.11
N ILE A 58 5.63 3.25 -14.91
CA ILE A 58 5.97 2.58 -13.65
C ILE A 58 5.05 1.37 -13.42
N ASP A 59 3.75 1.50 -13.67
CA ASP A 59 2.81 0.39 -13.59
C ASP A 59 3.11 -0.70 -14.62
N VAL A 60 3.50 -0.34 -15.85
CA VAL A 60 3.95 -1.30 -16.87
C VAL A 60 5.20 -2.05 -16.41
N ALA A 61 6.20 -1.35 -15.85
CA ALA A 61 7.40 -1.98 -15.34
C ALA A 61 7.10 -2.94 -14.18
N ALA A 62 6.23 -2.55 -13.24
CA ALA A 62 5.80 -3.41 -12.13
C ALA A 62 5.11 -4.68 -12.65
N LYS A 63 4.22 -4.55 -13.65
CA LYS A 63 3.51 -5.70 -14.22
C LYS A 63 4.41 -6.63 -15.05
N THR A 64 5.36 -6.07 -15.80
CA THR A 64 6.16 -6.85 -16.76
C THR A 64 7.47 -7.35 -16.17
N ALA A 65 8.24 -6.49 -15.51
CA ALA A 65 9.57 -6.84 -14.98
C ALA A 65 9.48 -7.51 -13.60
N LEU A 66 8.55 -7.08 -12.75
CA LEU A 66 8.35 -7.65 -11.41
C LEU A 66 7.24 -8.71 -11.36
N ASN A 67 6.54 -8.91 -12.49
CA ASN A 67 5.45 -9.88 -12.62
C ASN A 67 4.32 -9.67 -11.60
N HIS A 68 4.05 -8.41 -11.23
CA HIS A 68 2.91 -8.07 -10.38
C HIS A 68 1.61 -8.13 -11.19
N PRO A 69 0.48 -8.59 -10.59
CA PRO A 69 -0.80 -8.62 -11.29
C PRO A 69 -1.38 -7.22 -11.54
N MET A 70 -0.90 -6.22 -10.80
CA MET A 70 -1.38 -4.84 -10.84
C MET A 70 -0.22 -3.90 -10.53
N GLY A 71 -0.17 -2.76 -11.22
CA GLY A 71 0.81 -1.73 -10.94
C GLY A 71 0.57 -1.02 -9.60
N PRO A 72 1.60 -0.41 -8.99
CA PRO A 72 1.43 0.32 -7.74
C PRO A 72 0.40 1.46 -7.81
N PHE A 73 0.27 2.18 -8.93
CA PHE A 73 -0.69 3.27 -9.07
C PHE A 73 -2.12 2.76 -9.29
N GLU A 74 -2.30 1.77 -10.16
CA GLU A 74 -3.56 1.01 -10.28
C GLU A 74 -4.03 0.45 -8.92
N LEU A 75 -3.10 -0.07 -8.13
CA LEU A 75 -3.40 -0.63 -6.82
C LEU A 75 -3.75 0.47 -5.79
N MET A 76 -3.12 1.65 -5.86
CA MET A 76 -3.52 2.79 -5.04
C MET A 76 -4.95 3.23 -5.35
N ASP A 77 -5.35 3.27 -6.63
CA ASP A 77 -6.73 3.59 -7.00
C ASP A 77 -7.75 2.53 -6.58
N MET A 78 -7.33 1.27 -6.49
CA MET A 78 -8.17 0.18 -5.98
C MET A 78 -8.34 0.25 -4.46
N VAL A 79 -7.26 0.54 -3.73
CA VAL A 79 -7.28 0.66 -2.26
C VAL A 79 -8.00 1.94 -1.82
N GLY A 80 -7.81 3.03 -2.56
CA GLY A 80 -8.28 4.37 -2.24
C GLY A 80 -7.10 5.29 -1.90
N ILE A 81 -6.96 6.36 -2.68
CA ILE A 81 -5.88 7.36 -2.48
C ILE A 81 -6.04 8.08 -1.14
N ASP A 82 -7.27 8.32 -0.69
CA ASP A 82 -7.58 8.85 0.63
C ASP A 82 -7.10 7.95 1.78
N VAL A 83 -7.27 6.64 1.64
CA VAL A 83 -6.78 5.67 2.62
C VAL A 83 -5.25 5.75 2.70
N VAL A 84 -4.58 5.83 1.54
CA VAL A 84 -3.12 6.00 1.47
C VAL A 84 -2.69 7.30 2.16
N TYR A 85 -3.33 8.42 1.83
CA TYR A 85 -3.04 9.72 2.42
C TYR A 85 -3.19 9.71 3.94
N LEU A 86 -4.35 9.25 4.44
CA LEU A 86 -4.67 9.25 5.87
C LEU A 86 -3.76 8.33 6.68
N ILE A 87 -3.39 7.15 6.14
CA ILE A 87 -2.43 6.26 6.82
C ILE A 87 -1.07 6.95 7.00
N ARG A 88 -0.59 7.65 5.97
CA ARG A 88 0.70 8.34 5.99
C ARG A 88 0.67 9.55 6.92
N LEU A 89 -0.40 10.33 6.88
CA LEU A 89 -0.59 11.44 7.81
C LEU A 89 -0.62 10.96 9.26
N ALA A 90 -1.38 9.90 9.57
CA ALA A 90 -1.43 9.32 10.90
C ALA A 90 -0.06 8.76 11.36
N GLU A 91 0.70 8.15 10.45
CA GLU A 91 2.06 7.68 10.73
C GLU A 91 3.00 8.86 11.06
N TYR A 92 2.92 9.96 10.31
CA TYR A 92 3.67 11.19 10.60
C TYR A 92 3.27 11.78 11.96
N GLU A 93 1.99 11.91 12.25
CA GLU A 93 1.50 12.45 13.52
C GLU A 93 1.96 11.63 14.74
N GLN A 94 2.08 10.31 14.59
CA GLN A 94 2.55 9.41 15.65
C GLN A 94 4.07 9.41 15.83
N THR A 95 4.82 9.52 14.74
CA THR A 95 6.28 9.31 14.75
C THR A 95 7.07 10.61 14.73
N GLY A 96 6.50 11.69 14.18
CA GLY A 96 7.19 12.93 13.85
C GLY A 96 8.23 12.79 12.74
N ASP A 97 8.35 11.61 12.11
CA ASP A 97 9.37 11.35 11.09
C ASP A 97 8.96 11.98 9.75
N PRO A 98 9.70 12.96 9.20
CA PRO A 98 9.37 13.57 7.91
C PRO A 98 9.29 12.55 6.77
N ALA A 99 10.00 11.43 6.86
CA ALA A 99 9.89 10.35 5.87
C ALA A 99 8.53 9.65 5.89
N SER A 100 7.69 9.91 6.90
CA SER A 100 6.32 9.42 7.03
C SER A 100 5.28 10.33 6.38
N LEU A 101 5.65 11.52 5.91
CA LEU A 101 4.71 12.43 5.25
C LEU A 101 4.05 11.77 4.02
N PRO A 102 2.79 12.12 3.72
CA PRO A 102 2.20 11.82 2.43
C PRO A 102 3.03 12.45 1.29
N ALA A 103 3.15 11.74 0.18
CA ALA A 103 3.75 12.29 -1.03
C ALA A 103 2.88 13.46 -1.56
N GLU A 104 3.48 14.49 -2.14
CA GLU A 104 2.72 15.69 -2.55
C GLU A 104 1.69 15.35 -3.63
N SER A 105 2.07 14.50 -4.58
CA SER A 105 1.17 14.00 -5.63
C SER A 105 -0.03 13.21 -5.09
N VAL A 106 0.12 12.53 -3.94
CA VAL A 106 -0.98 11.85 -3.24
C VAL A 106 -1.88 12.86 -2.54
N LYS A 107 -1.29 13.90 -1.93
CA LYS A 107 -2.01 14.97 -1.26
C LYS A 107 -2.85 15.79 -2.25
N GLU A 108 -2.29 16.16 -3.41
CA GLU A 108 -3.02 16.87 -4.46
C GLU A 108 -4.30 16.12 -4.88
N LYS A 109 -4.19 14.80 -5.12
CA LYS A 109 -5.34 13.95 -5.44
C LYS A 109 -6.33 13.83 -4.29
N TYR A 110 -5.84 13.75 -3.05
CA TYR A 110 -6.71 13.73 -1.88
C TYR A 110 -7.54 15.02 -1.76
N GLU A 111 -6.91 16.17 -1.96
CA GLU A 111 -7.57 17.49 -1.91
C GLU A 111 -8.55 17.69 -3.06
N ALA A 112 -8.28 17.11 -4.24
CA ALA A 112 -9.17 17.13 -5.40
C ALA A 112 -10.40 16.21 -5.26
N GLY A 113 -10.37 15.23 -4.33
CA GLY A 113 -11.42 14.22 -4.20
C GLY A 113 -11.23 13.02 -5.14
N ASP A 114 -10.05 12.87 -5.71
CA ASP A 114 -9.70 11.84 -6.69
C ASP A 114 -9.24 10.57 -5.97
N TYR A 115 -10.19 9.83 -5.42
CA TYR A 115 -9.91 8.67 -4.56
C TYR A 115 -9.77 7.34 -5.31
N GLY A 116 -9.66 7.37 -6.63
CA GLY A 116 -9.53 6.18 -7.47
C GLY A 116 -10.88 5.60 -7.85
N ARG A 117 -10.98 4.27 -7.89
CA ARG A 117 -12.12 3.55 -8.46
C ARG A 117 -13.46 3.92 -7.81
N LYS A 118 -13.45 4.22 -6.51
CA LYS A 118 -14.67 4.54 -5.75
C LYS A 118 -15.26 5.92 -6.06
N THR A 119 -14.48 6.80 -6.69
CA THR A 119 -14.90 8.15 -7.10
C THR A 119 -14.91 8.33 -8.62
N GLY A 120 -14.59 7.28 -9.40
CA GLY A 120 -14.50 7.34 -10.86
C GLY A 120 -13.21 8.00 -11.38
N HIS A 121 -12.38 8.57 -10.50
CA HIS A 121 -11.14 9.24 -10.89
C HIS A 121 -10.09 9.16 -9.78
N GLY A 122 -8.83 8.94 -10.16
CA GLY A 122 -7.67 8.83 -9.28
C GLY A 122 -6.36 9.09 -10.05
N TRP A 123 -5.46 8.10 -10.09
CA TRP A 123 -4.35 8.09 -11.06
C TRP A 123 -4.85 7.82 -12.48
N TYR A 124 -5.90 7.01 -12.60
CA TYR A 124 -6.60 6.72 -13.84
C TYR A 124 -8.06 7.18 -13.79
N ASP A 125 -8.67 7.30 -14.96
CA ASP A 125 -10.11 7.48 -15.14
C ASP A 125 -10.84 6.12 -15.11
N TYR A 126 -11.99 6.07 -14.44
CA TYR A 126 -12.84 4.89 -14.34
C TYR A 126 -14.28 5.24 -14.72
N GLU A 127 -14.90 4.39 -15.53
CA GLU A 127 -16.33 4.48 -15.91
C GLU A 127 -17.27 3.97 -14.80
#